data_AF-A0A3B9N9T2-F1
#
_entry.id   AF-A0A3B9N9T2-F1
#
_cell.length_a   1.000
_cell.length_b   1.000
_cell.length_c   1.000
_cell.angle_alpha   90.00
_cell.angle_beta   90.00
_cell.angle_gamma   90.00
#
_symmetry.space_group_name_H-M   'P 1'
#
loop_
_entity.id
_entity.type
_entity.pdbx_description
1 polymer ?
#
loop_
_entity_poly.entity_id
_entity_poly.type
_entity_poly.pdbx_seq_one_letter_code
_entity_poly.pdbx_strand_id
1 'polypeptide(L)'
;MAVIKNGANGTLSGKAGSVVFVTNGNTTYARGLPKKSRKKPSADQIQSRSRFSLIQKFISPMLDLIRVGFKNYNPEKKAYGNAMSYNLNNAVEKTATGYVINFENFRVSKGTPNPISTHTFQVDEETGTFTLTWEYDADTASQHNISSSNCR
;
A
#
# COMPACT_ATOMS: atom_id res chain seq x y z
N MET A 1 -29.29 1.23 2.60
CA MET A 1 -30.24 0.28 3.23
C MET A 1 -29.43 -0.81 3.92
N ALA A 2 -29.90 -1.40 5.02
CA ALA A 2 -29.24 -2.54 5.63
C ALA A 2 -29.52 -3.81 4.82
N VAL A 3 -28.51 -4.66 4.68
CA VAL A 3 -28.57 -5.93 3.94
C VAL A 3 -28.03 -7.03 4.83
N ILE A 4 -28.70 -8.18 4.83
CA ILE A 4 -28.19 -9.40 5.47
C ILE A 4 -27.30 -10.11 4.45
N LYS A 5 -26.02 -10.31 4.80
CA LYS A 5 -25.05 -11.03 3.97
C LYS A 5 -24.93 -12.47 4.44
N ASN A 6 -24.90 -13.43 3.52
CA ASN A 6 -24.74 -14.88 3.77
C ASN A 6 -25.99 -15.58 4.36
N GLY A 7 -27.19 -15.26 3.86
CA GLY A 7 -28.43 -15.96 4.21
C GLY A 7 -29.14 -15.41 5.45
N ALA A 8 -30.17 -16.10 5.94
CA ALA A 8 -31.10 -15.60 6.95
C ALA A 8 -30.45 -15.24 8.31
N ASN A 9 -29.48 -16.03 8.76
CA ASN A 9 -28.71 -15.80 10.00
C ASN A 9 -27.36 -15.11 9.72
N GLY A 10 -27.27 -14.39 8.60
CA GLY A 10 -26.07 -13.77 8.10
C GLY A 10 -25.66 -12.47 8.83
N THR A 11 -24.52 -11.89 8.45
CA THR A 11 -24.06 -10.63 9.04
C THR A 11 -24.83 -9.43 8.49
N LEU A 12 -25.18 -8.50 9.36
CA LEU A 12 -25.86 -7.26 8.98
C LEU A 12 -24.85 -6.22 8.50
N SER A 13 -25.14 -5.56 7.37
CA SER A 13 -24.30 -4.50 6.82
C SER A 13 -25.16 -3.33 6.35
N GLY A 14 -24.80 -2.10 6.74
CA GLY A 14 -25.48 -0.89 6.30
C GLY A 14 -26.43 -0.30 7.33
N LYS A 15 -27.27 0.63 6.89
CA LYS A 15 -28.13 1.46 7.76
C LYS A 15 -29.53 0.85 7.93
N ALA A 16 -29.95 0.64 9.18
CA ALA A 16 -31.32 0.30 9.57
C ALA A 16 -31.83 1.34 10.59
N GLY A 17 -32.72 2.22 10.15
CA GLY A 17 -33.25 3.30 11.01
C GLY A 17 -32.13 4.22 11.55
N SER A 18 -32.05 4.32 12.88
CA SER A 18 -31.05 5.11 13.63
C SER A 18 -29.73 4.37 13.86
N VAL A 19 -29.63 3.11 13.44
CA VAL A 19 -28.46 2.26 13.65
C VAL A 19 -27.76 1.97 12.32
N VAL A 20 -26.43 1.89 12.36
CA VAL A 20 -25.58 1.49 11.25
C VAL A 20 -24.75 0.29 11.68
N PHE A 21 -24.88 -0.80 10.92
CA PHE A 21 -24.06 -1.99 11.07
C PHE A 21 -22.81 -1.87 10.21
N VAL A 22 -21.65 -1.98 10.84
CA VAL A 22 -20.34 -1.85 10.19
C VAL A 22 -19.54 -3.11 10.48
N THR A 23 -18.92 -3.65 9.43
CA THR A 23 -18.01 -4.79 9.54
C THR A 23 -16.59 -4.27 9.43
N ASN A 24 -15.75 -4.60 10.42
CA ASN A 24 -14.32 -4.35 10.39
C ASN A 24 -13.58 -5.68 10.56
N GLY A 25 -12.89 -6.13 9.52
CA GLY A 25 -12.35 -7.48 9.48
C GLY A 25 -13.46 -8.52 9.64
N ASN A 26 -13.35 -9.37 10.67
CA ASN A 26 -14.31 -10.43 10.96
C ASN A 26 -15.39 -10.02 11.99
N THR A 27 -15.32 -8.81 12.54
CA THR A 27 -16.25 -8.36 13.58
C THR A 27 -17.28 -7.41 13.01
N THR A 28 -18.56 -7.69 13.25
CA THR A 28 -19.67 -6.79 12.92
C THR A 28 -20.19 -6.15 14.19
N TYR A 29 -20.30 -4.83 14.20
CA TYR A 29 -20.82 -4.09 15.33
C TYR A 29 -21.85 -3.05 14.87
N ALA A 30 -22.73 -2.68 15.79
CA ALA A 30 -23.75 -1.65 15.59
C ALA A 30 -23.29 -0.33 16.20
N ARG A 31 -23.55 0.77 15.51
CA ARG A 31 -23.32 2.13 16.03
C ARG A 31 -24.50 3.04 15.69
N GLY A 32 -24.71 4.07 16.50
CA GLY A 32 -25.69 5.11 16.18
C GLY A 32 -25.34 5.86 14.90
N LEU A 33 -26.37 6.38 14.23
CA LEU A 33 -26.21 7.18 13.02
C LEU A 33 -25.32 8.41 13.31
N PRO A 34 -24.25 8.63 12.53
CA PRO A 34 -23.38 9.77 12.76
C PRO A 34 -24.13 11.08 12.52
N LYS A 35 -23.99 12.05 13.43
CA LYS A 35 -24.49 13.41 13.24
C LYS A 35 -23.56 14.16 12.30
N LYS A 36 -24.12 14.80 11.26
CA LYS A 36 -23.34 15.66 10.35
C LYS A 36 -22.77 16.84 11.14
N SER A 37 -21.45 16.96 11.17
CA SER A 37 -20.79 18.13 11.76
C SER A 37 -20.96 19.35 10.86
N ARG A 38 -21.28 20.51 11.45
CA ARG A 38 -21.29 21.82 10.77
C ARG A 38 -19.99 22.61 10.99
N LYS A 39 -19.06 22.08 11.82
CA LYS A 39 -17.80 22.74 12.13
C LYS A 39 -16.92 22.78 10.88
N LYS A 40 -16.39 23.96 10.55
CA LYS A 40 -15.39 24.12 9.49
C LYS A 40 -14.12 23.35 9.88
N PRO A 41 -13.43 22.74 8.91
CA PRO A 41 -12.18 22.03 9.20
C PRO A 41 -11.11 23.01 9.69
N SER A 42 -10.30 22.57 10.65
CA SER A 42 -9.11 23.31 11.10
C SER A 42 -8.09 23.42 9.96
N ALA A 43 -7.19 24.41 10.03
CA ALA A 43 -6.08 24.55 9.10
C ALA A 43 -5.25 23.26 8.97
N ASP A 44 -4.96 22.59 10.09
CA ASP A 44 -4.21 21.32 10.10
C ASP A 44 -4.97 20.19 9.41
N GLN A 45 -6.30 20.17 9.57
CA GLN A 45 -7.14 19.20 8.89
C GLN A 45 -7.16 19.43 7.38
N ILE A 46 -7.14 20.69 6.93
CA ILE A 46 -7.04 21.03 5.52
C ILE A 46 -5.69 20.57 4.96
N GLN A 47 -4.59 20.83 5.67
CA GLN A 47 -3.25 20.38 5.29
C GLN A 47 -3.14 18.85 5.21
N SER A 48 -3.68 18.13 6.18
CA SER A 48 -3.70 16.67 6.16
C SER A 48 -4.49 16.14 4.96
N ARG A 49 -5.67 16.73 4.68
CA ARG A 49 -6.50 16.36 3.54
C ARG A 49 -5.83 16.67 2.20
N SER A 50 -5.11 17.79 2.08
CA SER A 50 -4.41 18.14 0.84
C SER A 50 -3.27 17.17 0.56
N ARG A 51 -2.45 16.83 1.56
CA ARG A 51 -1.38 15.82 1.43
C ARG A 51 -1.93 14.46 1.02
N PHE A 52 -3.01 14.03 1.68
CA PHE A 52 -3.66 12.75 1.37
C PHE A 52 -4.26 12.75 -0.04
N SER A 53 -4.98 13.81 -0.43
CA SER A 53 -5.56 13.89 -1.77
C SER A 53 -4.49 13.90 -2.86
N LEU A 54 -3.35 14.56 -2.62
CA LEU A 54 -2.23 14.59 -3.55
C LEU A 54 -1.73 13.18 -3.84
N ILE A 55 -1.29 12.44 -2.83
CA ILE A 55 -0.75 11.07 -3.03
C ILE A 55 -1.82 10.14 -3.60
N GLN A 56 -3.07 10.25 -3.14
CA GLN A 56 -4.17 9.42 -3.65
C GLN A 56 -4.36 9.62 -5.16
N LYS A 57 -4.27 10.85 -5.68
CA LYS A 57 -4.41 11.13 -7.12
C LYS A 57 -3.35 10.42 -7.96
N PHE A 58 -2.13 10.26 -7.45
CA PHE A 58 -1.03 9.60 -8.15
C PHE A 58 -1.08 8.08 -8.03
N ILE A 59 -1.45 7.55 -6.86
CA ILE A 59 -1.51 6.09 -6.62
C ILE A 59 -2.74 5.45 -7.29
N SER A 60 -3.89 6.12 -7.29
CA SER A 60 -5.16 5.56 -7.81
C SER A 60 -5.08 5.00 -9.25
N PRO A 61 -4.48 5.70 -10.24
CA PRO A 61 -4.37 5.16 -11.60
C PRO A 61 -3.40 3.97 -11.72
N MET A 62 -2.50 3.76 -10.76
CA MET A 62 -1.47 2.71 -10.78
C MET A 62 -1.78 1.59 -9.78
N LEU A 63 -3.06 1.39 -9.44
CA LEU A 63 -3.46 0.53 -8.34
C LEU A 63 -2.94 -0.90 -8.47
N ASP A 64 -2.97 -1.46 -9.68
CA ASP A 64 -2.52 -2.83 -9.91
C ASP A 64 -1.01 -2.98 -9.73
N LEU A 65 -0.24 -2.00 -10.20
CA LEU A 65 1.20 -1.96 -9.98
C LEU A 65 1.54 -1.80 -8.49
N ILE A 66 0.80 -0.96 -7.78
CA ILE A 66 0.96 -0.74 -6.33
C ILE A 66 0.62 -2.01 -5.53
N ARG A 67 -0.40 -2.76 -5.97
CA ARG A 67 -0.77 -4.03 -5.33
C ARG A 67 0.34 -5.06 -5.40
N VAL A 68 1.06 -5.12 -6.52
CA VAL A 68 2.23 -5.99 -6.68
C VAL A 68 3.43 -5.41 -5.92
N GLY A 69 3.73 -4.14 -6.15
CA GLY A 69 4.92 -3.47 -5.64
C GLY A 69 5.01 -3.37 -4.12
N PHE A 70 3.88 -3.22 -3.42
CA PHE A 70 3.82 -3.14 -1.95
C PHE A 70 3.27 -4.40 -1.29
N LYS A 71 3.12 -5.51 -2.03
CA LYS A 71 2.57 -6.77 -1.53
C LYS A 71 3.33 -7.29 -0.30
N ASN A 72 4.66 -7.25 -0.38
CA ASN A 72 5.54 -7.85 0.62
C ASN A 72 6.07 -6.82 1.63
N TYR A 73 5.61 -5.56 1.60
CA TYR A 73 6.13 -4.51 2.49
C TYR A 73 5.73 -4.70 3.94
N ASN A 74 4.44 -4.96 4.16
CA ASN A 74 3.88 -5.29 5.46
C ASN A 74 2.67 -6.20 5.21
N PRO A 75 2.77 -7.51 5.50
CA PRO A 75 1.74 -8.48 5.16
C PRO A 75 0.44 -8.30 5.97
N GLU A 76 0.47 -7.63 7.12
CA GLU A 76 -0.72 -7.36 7.94
C GLU A 76 -1.61 -6.27 7.33
N LYS A 77 -1.05 -5.44 6.45
CA LYS A 77 -1.70 -4.28 5.85
C LYS A 77 -1.89 -4.47 4.36
N LYS A 78 -2.97 -3.87 3.83
CA LYS A 78 -3.21 -3.86 2.38
C LYS A 78 -2.12 -3.07 1.67
N ALA A 79 -1.64 -3.58 0.52
CA ALA A 79 -0.62 -2.95 -0.30
C ALA A 79 -0.89 -1.46 -0.61
N TYR A 80 -2.15 -1.11 -0.93
CA TYR A 80 -2.55 0.30 -1.13
C TYR A 80 -2.31 1.17 0.12
N GLY A 81 -2.67 0.67 1.31
CA GLY A 81 -2.45 1.39 2.56
C GLY A 81 -0.96 1.55 2.89
N ASN A 82 -0.17 0.52 2.59
CA ASN A 82 1.29 0.55 2.71
C ASN A 82 1.91 1.62 1.80
N ALA A 83 1.53 1.64 0.52
CA ALA A 83 2.00 2.64 -0.44
C ALA A 83 1.59 4.06 -0.06
N MET A 84 0.34 4.23 0.39
CA MET A 84 -0.18 5.51 0.85
C MET A 84 0.62 6.03 2.04
N SER A 85 0.84 5.18 3.05
CA SER A 85 1.59 5.56 4.26
C SER A 85 3.04 5.89 3.94
N TYR A 86 3.71 5.09 3.10
CA TYR A 86 5.10 5.32 2.76
C TYR A 86 5.28 6.64 1.99
N ASN A 87 4.50 6.86 0.93
CA ASN A 87 4.64 8.05 0.10
C ASN A 87 4.19 9.32 0.82
N LEU A 88 3.17 9.25 1.69
CA LEU A 88 2.74 10.42 2.47
C LEU A 88 3.82 10.90 3.46
N ASN A 89 4.65 9.98 3.95
CA ASN A 89 5.72 10.27 4.91
C ASN A 89 7.04 10.67 4.25
N ASN A 90 7.35 10.15 3.05
CA ASN A 90 8.68 10.30 2.43
C ASN A 90 8.67 11.13 1.14
N ALA A 91 7.54 11.21 0.42
CA ALA A 91 7.50 11.76 -0.94
C ALA A 91 6.68 13.06 -1.05
N VAL A 92 6.28 13.66 0.07
CA VAL A 92 5.49 14.91 0.09
C VAL A 92 6.35 16.04 0.63
N GLU A 93 6.50 17.08 -0.18
CA GLU A 93 7.22 18.30 0.18
C GLU A 93 6.28 19.49 0.29
N LYS A 94 6.61 20.42 1.19
CA LYS A 94 5.87 21.65 1.40
C LYS A 94 6.52 22.78 0.62
N THR A 95 5.75 23.45 -0.22
CA THR A 95 6.16 24.62 -1.02
C THR A 95 5.38 25.86 -0.54
N ALA A 96 5.79 27.06 -0.96
CA ALA A 96 5.13 28.32 -0.61
C ALA A 96 3.62 28.34 -0.98
N THR A 97 3.23 27.64 -2.05
CA THR A 97 1.86 27.62 -2.59
C THR A 97 1.07 26.35 -2.24
N GLY A 98 1.67 25.35 -1.59
CA GLY A 98 0.98 24.09 -1.30
C GLY A 98 1.91 22.90 -1.04
N TYR A 99 1.49 21.72 -1.52
CA TYR A 99 2.26 20.48 -1.42
C TYR A 99 2.53 19.93 -2.81
N VAL A 100 3.75 19.43 -3.01
CA VAL A 100 4.19 18.78 -4.24
C VAL A 100 4.76 17.40 -3.93
N ILE A 101 4.84 16.55 -4.95
CA ILE A 101 5.47 15.23 -4.83
C ILE A 101 6.95 15.38 -5.17
N ASN A 102 7.80 14.92 -4.27
CA ASN A 102 9.19 14.63 -4.61
C ASN A 102 9.26 13.25 -5.28
N PHE A 103 9.48 13.25 -6.59
CA PHE A 103 9.55 12.02 -7.38
C PHE A 103 10.78 11.18 -7.07
N GLU A 104 11.88 11.76 -6.59
CA GLU A 104 13.09 11.02 -6.20
C GLU A 104 12.84 10.09 -5.01
N ASN A 105 11.91 10.48 -4.12
CA ASN A 105 11.52 9.72 -2.94
C ASN A 105 10.20 8.96 -3.11
N PHE A 106 9.45 9.25 -4.18
CA PHE A 106 8.24 8.52 -4.49
C PHE A 106 8.57 7.08 -4.87
N ARG A 107 7.84 6.12 -4.30
CA ARG A 107 8.02 4.69 -4.58
C ARG A 107 6.70 4.06 -4.97
N VAL A 108 6.77 3.26 -6.03
CA VAL A 108 5.66 2.44 -6.54
C VAL A 108 5.78 0.99 -6.08
N SER A 109 7.01 0.56 -5.78
CA SER A 109 7.29 -0.72 -5.12
C SER A 109 8.15 -0.50 -3.89
N LYS A 110 7.87 -1.30 -2.87
CA LYS A 110 8.71 -1.46 -1.69
C LYS A 110 8.39 -2.81 -1.10
N GLY A 111 9.41 -3.59 -0.79
CA GLY A 111 9.22 -4.93 -0.27
C GLY A 111 10.41 -5.33 0.57
N THR A 112 10.63 -6.63 0.64
CA THR A 112 11.86 -7.20 1.16
C THR A 112 13.05 -6.62 0.38
N PRO A 113 14.17 -6.32 1.05
CA PRO A 113 15.38 -5.90 0.35
C PRO A 113 15.79 -6.97 -0.67
N ASN A 114 16.40 -6.55 -1.77
CA ASN A 114 16.99 -7.50 -2.71
C ASN A 114 18.23 -8.13 -2.06
N PRO A 115 18.28 -9.46 -1.86
CA PRO A 115 19.46 -10.12 -1.30
C PRO A 115 20.61 -10.22 -2.33
N ILE A 116 20.39 -9.85 -3.59
CA ILE A 116 21.44 -9.82 -4.62
C ILE A 116 22.16 -8.46 -4.56
N SER A 117 23.43 -8.48 -4.18
CA SER A 117 24.29 -7.30 -4.06
C SER A 117 24.92 -6.89 -5.39
N THR A 118 25.41 -7.86 -6.16
CA THR A 118 26.09 -7.66 -7.44
C THR A 118 25.63 -8.68 -8.47
N HIS A 119 25.64 -8.29 -9.75
CA HIS A 119 25.37 -9.19 -10.87
C HIS A 119 26.28 -8.83 -12.04
N THR A 120 26.80 -9.85 -12.73
CA THR A 120 27.54 -9.71 -13.99
C THR A 120 26.86 -10.53 -15.07
N PHE A 121 26.70 -9.92 -16.24
CA PHE A 121 26.08 -10.55 -17.41
C PHE A 121 27.10 -10.53 -18.55
N GLN A 122 27.50 -11.70 -19.01
CA GLN A 122 28.45 -11.87 -20.09
C GLN A 122 27.78 -12.66 -21.21
N VAL A 123 27.79 -12.11 -22.42
CA VAL A 123 27.31 -12.79 -23.63
C VAL A 123 28.52 -13.23 -24.41
N ASP A 124 28.55 -14.52 -24.74
CA ASP A 124 29.55 -15.10 -25.62
C ASP A 124 28.94 -15.23 -27.02
N GLU A 125 29.32 -14.31 -27.92
CA GLU A 125 28.77 -14.21 -29.27
C GLU A 125 29.19 -15.38 -30.17
N GLU A 126 30.29 -16.07 -29.87
CA GLU A 126 30.75 -17.22 -30.67
C GLU A 126 29.95 -18.49 -30.38
N THR A 127 29.56 -18.71 -29.13
CA THR A 127 28.78 -19.89 -28.71
C THR A 127 27.27 -19.62 -28.65
N GLY A 128 26.85 -18.36 -28.73
CA GLY A 128 25.45 -17.94 -28.59
C GLY A 128 24.90 -18.17 -27.17
N THR A 129 25.78 -18.29 -26.18
CA THR A 129 25.41 -18.50 -24.78
C THR A 129 25.63 -17.24 -23.97
N PHE A 130 24.91 -17.09 -22.86
CA PHE A 130 25.16 -16.03 -21.89
C PHE A 130 25.38 -16.64 -20.50
N THR A 131 26.30 -16.04 -19.75
CA THR A 131 26.59 -16.39 -18.36
C THR A 131 26.16 -15.23 -17.47
N LEU A 132 25.25 -15.54 -16.54
CA LEU A 132 24.79 -14.61 -15.51
C LEU A 132 25.34 -15.09 -14.17
N THR A 133 26.15 -14.25 -13.51
CA THR A 133 26.71 -14.52 -12.18
C THR A 133 26.17 -13.48 -11.22
N TRP A 134 25.74 -13.90 -10.03
CA TRP A 134 25.28 -12.98 -8.99
C TRP A 134 25.80 -13.38 -7.62
N GLU A 135 26.07 -12.37 -6.78
CA GLU A 135 26.39 -12.58 -5.38
C GLU A 135 25.11 -12.53 -4.54
N TYR A 136 24.95 -13.50 -3.66
CA TYR A 136 23.79 -13.64 -2.80
C TYR A 136 24.17 -13.39 -1.35
N ASP A 137 23.60 -12.34 -0.76
CA ASP A 137 23.72 -12.03 0.66
C ASP A 137 22.73 -12.88 1.47
N ALA A 138 23.26 -13.95 2.05
CA ALA A 138 22.50 -14.88 2.88
C ALA A 138 21.99 -14.26 4.19
N ASP A 139 22.67 -13.25 4.72
CA ASP A 139 22.30 -12.61 5.99
C ASP A 139 21.04 -11.76 5.80
N THR A 140 21.02 -10.93 4.76
CA THR A 140 19.84 -10.14 4.38
C THR A 140 18.65 -11.04 4.06
N ALA A 141 18.88 -12.19 3.40
CA ALA A 141 17.82 -13.13 3.10
C ALA A 141 17.23 -13.82 4.35
N SER A 142 18.08 -14.23 5.29
CA SER A 142 17.66 -14.86 6.54
C SER A 142 16.84 -13.90 7.41
N GLN A 143 17.32 -12.66 7.59
CA GLN A 143 16.62 -11.64 8.38
C GLN A 143 15.21 -11.33 7.85
N HIS A 144 15.03 -11.37 6.53
CA HIS A 144 13.76 -11.07 5.89
C HIS A 144 12.93 -12.31 5.54
N ASN A 145 13.33 -13.50 6.03
CA ASN A 145 12.69 -14.79 5.73
C ASN A 145 12.45 -14.98 4.23
N ILE A 146 13.37 -14.51 3.40
CA ILE A 146 13.33 -14.71 1.94
C ILE A 146 13.73 -16.17 1.73
N SER A 147 12.73 -17.07 1.76
CA SER A 147 12.94 -18.47 1.42
C SER A 147 13.54 -18.52 0.00
N SER A 148 14.62 -19.27 -0.16
CA SER A 148 15.21 -19.72 -1.43
C SER A 148 14.21 -20.60 -2.19
N SER A 149 13.04 -20.05 -2.49
CA SER A 149 11.98 -20.74 -3.19
C SER A 149 12.17 -20.45 -4.67
N ASN A 150 12.85 -21.41 -5.30
CA ASN A 150 13.01 -21.65 -6.73
C ASN A 150 12.32 -20.60 -7.63
N CYS A 151 13.14 -19.88 -8.39
CA CYS A 151 12.69 -19.31 -9.66
C CYS A 151 11.96 -20.42 -10.43
N ARG A 152 10.65 -20.31 -10.55
CA ARG A 152 9.80 -21.19 -11.35
C ARG A 152 9.15 -20.37 -12.44
#